data_AF-A0A9X9A6Q0-F1
#
_entry.id   AF-A0A9X9A6Q0-F1
#
_cell.length_a   1.000
_cell.length_b   1.000
_cell.length_c   1.000
_cell.angle_alpha   90.00
_cell.angle_beta   90.00
_cell.angle_gamma   90.00
#
_symmetry.space_group_name_H-M   'P 1'
#
loop_
_entity.id
_entity.type
_entity.pdbx_description
1 polymer ?
#
loop_
_entity_poly.entity_id
_entity_poly.type
_entity_poly.pdbx_seq_one_letter_code
_entity_poly.pdbx_strand_id
1 'polypeptide(L)'
;MKGREYTFRKWHSLMGVIPVGVFLTQHLIVNNFATRGAEAFNKAAGFMELLPFRYALEIFIIFLPILYHAIYGLYIAFTAKNNAVSYGYFRNWMFVFQRISGIVTLIFISWHVWETRIQAMLGKEVNYDM
;
A
#
# COMPACT_ATOMS: atom_id res chain seq x y z
N MET A 1 25.53 16.38 -4.88
CA MET A 1 24.44 15.92 -3.98
C MET A 1 23.02 16.09 -4.54
N LYS A 2 22.70 17.12 -5.35
CA LYS A 2 21.34 17.34 -5.91
C LYS A 2 20.76 16.19 -6.77
N GLY A 3 21.59 15.49 -7.55
CA GLY A 3 21.12 14.39 -8.42
C GLY A 3 20.63 13.14 -7.66
N ARG A 4 21.15 12.90 -6.45
CA ARG A 4 20.79 11.73 -5.64
C ARG A 4 19.40 11.88 -5.03
N GLU A 5 19.07 13.07 -4.53
CA GLU A 5 17.74 13.37 -3.98
C GLU A 5 16.65 13.29 -5.05
N TYR A 6 16.89 13.87 -6.24
CA TYR A 6 15.97 13.76 -7.37
C TYR A 6 15.67 12.29 -7.73
N THR A 7 16.72 11.46 -7.78
CA THR A 7 16.60 10.03 -8.10
C THR A 7 15.74 9.29 -7.07
N PHE A 8 15.97 9.50 -5.78
CA PHE A 8 15.16 8.85 -4.73
C PHE A 8 13.70 9.31 -4.74
N ARG A 9 13.43 10.60 -4.96
CA ARG A 9 12.06 11.10 -5.14
C ARG A 9 11.37 10.45 -6.34
N LYS A 10 12.08 10.26 -7.45
CA LYS A 10 11.55 9.58 -8.64
C LYS A 10 11.22 8.11 -8.35
N TRP A 11 12.12 7.39 -7.67
CA TRP A 11 11.85 6.02 -7.25
C TRP A 11 10.65 5.94 -6.30
N HIS A 12 10.50 6.88 -5.37
CA HIS A 12 9.38 6.86 -4.43
C HIS A 12 8.04 6.98 -5.15
N SER A 13 7.96 7.90 -6.11
CA SER A 13 6.80 8.03 -6.97
C SER A 13 6.57 6.80 -7.84
N LEU A 14 7.64 6.24 -8.44
CA LEU A 14 7.54 5.06 -9.30
C LEU A 14 7.01 3.84 -8.54
N MET A 15 7.55 3.56 -7.34
CA MET A 15 7.14 2.44 -6.50
C MET A 15 5.70 2.59 -5.99
N GLY A 16 5.28 3.81 -5.67
CA GLY A 16 3.90 4.09 -5.27
C GLY A 16 2.88 3.99 -6.40
N VAL A 17 3.24 4.44 -7.61
CA VAL A 17 2.30 4.48 -8.74
C VAL A 17 2.20 3.14 -9.46
N ILE A 18 3.33 2.50 -9.77
CA ILE A 18 3.32 1.29 -10.61
C ILE A 18 3.17 0.02 -9.76
N PRO A 19 4.15 -0.46 -8.98
CA PRO A 19 3.98 -1.70 -8.21
C PRO A 19 2.81 -1.64 -7.22
N VAL A 20 2.76 -0.61 -6.37
CA VAL A 20 1.71 -0.49 -5.35
C VAL A 20 0.34 -0.26 -6.01
N GLY A 21 0.25 0.52 -7.08
CA GLY A 21 -1.01 0.74 -7.82
C GLY A 21 -1.56 -0.53 -8.47
N VAL A 22 -0.68 -1.34 -9.09
CA VAL A 22 -1.04 -2.64 -9.67
C VAL A 22 -1.53 -3.60 -8.58
N PHE A 23 -0.78 -3.73 -7.47
CA PHE A 23 -1.18 -4.54 -6.34
C PHE A 23 -2.53 -4.10 -5.78
N LEU A 24 -2.71 -2.80 -5.51
CA LEU A 24 -3.95 -2.29 -4.92
C LEU A 24 -5.17 -2.55 -5.82
N THR A 25 -5.01 -2.40 -7.13
CA THR A 25 -6.10 -2.67 -8.08
C THR A 25 -6.49 -4.15 -8.05
N GLN A 26 -5.51 -5.05 -8.15
CA GLN A 26 -5.76 -6.50 -8.05
C GLN A 26 -6.38 -6.86 -6.69
N HIS A 27 -5.85 -6.29 -5.60
CA HIS A 27 -6.32 -6.52 -4.25
C HIS A 27 -7.79 -6.12 -4.10
N LEU A 28 -8.18 -4.93 -4.56
CA LEU A 28 -9.56 -4.47 -4.49
C LEU A 28 -10.50 -5.28 -5.40
N ILE A 29 -10.03 -5.76 -6.56
CA ILE A 29 -10.82 -6.64 -7.43
C ILE A 29 -11.13 -7.97 -6.73
N VAL A 30 -10.15 -8.60 -6.08
CA VAL A 30 -10.36 -9.84 -5.33
C VAL A 30 -11.28 -9.60 -4.14
N ASN A 31 -11.05 -8.54 -3.37
CA ASN A 31 -11.90 -8.20 -2.22
C ASN A 31 -13.35 -7.88 -2.62
N ASN A 32 -13.58 -7.32 -3.81
CA ASN A 32 -14.92 -7.06 -4.29
C ASN A 32 -15.78 -8.33 -4.43
N PHE A 33 -15.18 -9.53 -4.55
CA PHE A 33 -15.94 -10.78 -4.53
C PHE A 33 -16.62 -11.06 -3.19
N ALA A 34 -16.20 -10.40 -2.09
CA ALA A 34 -16.91 -10.44 -0.81
C ALA A 34 -18.38 -9.98 -0.94
N THR A 35 -18.66 -9.04 -1.84
CA THR A 35 -20.04 -8.58 -2.14
C THR A 35 -20.92 -9.66 -2.76
N ARG A 36 -20.31 -10.76 -3.23
CA ARG A 36 -20.99 -11.93 -3.83
C ARG A 36 -21.04 -13.12 -2.87
N GLY A 37 -20.68 -12.93 -1.61
CA GLY A 37 -20.71 -13.95 -0.56
C GLY A 37 -19.35 -14.60 -0.30
N ALA A 38 -19.26 -15.30 0.84
CA ALA A 38 -18.03 -15.88 1.36
C ALA A 38 -17.37 -16.89 0.41
N GLU A 39 -18.16 -17.75 -0.25
CA GLU A 39 -17.63 -18.72 -1.22
C GLU A 39 -16.93 -18.04 -2.40
N ALA A 40 -17.54 -16.99 -2.95
CA ALA A 40 -16.98 -16.26 -4.08
C ALA A 40 -15.65 -15.58 -3.73
N PHE A 41 -15.56 -14.98 -2.53
CA PHE A 41 -14.33 -14.41 -2.02
C PHE A 41 -13.27 -15.48 -1.77
N ASN A 42 -13.59 -16.54 -1.04
CA ASN A 42 -12.65 -17.62 -0.71
C ASN A 42 -12.08 -18.27 -1.97
N LYS A 43 -12.89 -18.47 -3.01
CA LYS A 43 -12.43 -18.98 -4.30
C LYS A 43 -11.47 -18.01 -5.00
N ALA A 44 -11.78 -16.72 -4.99
CA ALA A 44 -10.93 -15.70 -5.61
C ALA A 44 -9.61 -15.51 -4.85
N ALA A 45 -9.65 -15.47 -3.52
CA ALA A 45 -8.47 -15.39 -2.65
C ALA A 45 -7.61 -16.67 -2.76
N GLY A 46 -8.24 -17.85 -2.73
CA GLY A 46 -7.58 -19.14 -2.91
C GLY A 46 -6.86 -19.25 -4.25
N PHE A 47 -7.42 -18.70 -5.33
CA PHE A 47 -6.73 -18.64 -6.62
C PHE A 47 -5.41 -17.85 -6.55
N MET A 48 -5.38 -16.75 -5.78
CA MET A 48 -4.14 -15.96 -5.61
C MET A 48 -3.05 -16.74 -4.89
N GLU A 49 -3.42 -17.70 -4.04
CA GLU A 49 -2.46 -18.57 -3.35
C GLU A 49 -1.73 -19.53 -4.30
N LEU A 50 -2.35 -19.85 -5.43
CA LEU A 50 -1.84 -20.78 -6.44
C LEU A 50 -0.92 -20.11 -7.48
N LEU A 51 -0.68 -18.80 -7.37
CA LEU A 51 0.16 -18.10 -8.32
C LEU A 51 1.59 -18.65 -8.32
N PRO A 52 2.19 -18.86 -9.52
CA PRO A 52 3.59 -19.27 -9.60
C PRO A 52 4.48 -18.18 -9.01
N PHE A 53 5.50 -18.59 -8.27
CA PHE A 53 6.44 -17.69 -7.59
C PHE A 53 5.76 -16.68 -6.65
N ARG A 54 4.62 -17.03 -6.03
CA ARG A 54 3.87 -16.18 -5.09
C ARG A 54 4.77 -15.38 -4.14
N TYR A 55 5.71 -16.04 -3.46
CA TYR A 55 6.60 -15.35 -2.51
C TYR A 55 7.51 -14.31 -3.18
N ALA A 56 7.99 -14.55 -4.40
CA ALA A 56 8.76 -13.57 -5.14
C ALA A 56 7.88 -12.38 -5.56
N LEU A 57 6.65 -12.63 -6.01
CA LEU A 57 5.68 -11.58 -6.32
C LEU A 57 5.38 -10.74 -5.08
N GLU A 58 5.12 -11.38 -3.94
CA GLU A 58 4.88 -10.69 -2.67
C GLU A 58 6.07 -9.81 -2.27
N ILE A 59 7.31 -10.31 -2.37
CA ILE A 59 8.50 -9.53 -2.01
C ILE A 59 8.71 -8.35 -2.97
N PHE A 60 8.75 -8.60 -4.28
CA PHE A 60 9.22 -7.62 -5.26
C PHE A 60 8.13 -6.68 -5.81
N ILE A 61 6.86 -7.07 -5.74
CA ILE A 61 5.74 -6.26 -6.22
C ILE A 61 4.99 -5.59 -5.06
N ILE A 62 4.98 -6.20 -3.87
CA ILE A 62 4.23 -5.70 -2.72
C ILE A 62 5.18 -5.14 -1.65
N PHE A 63 5.91 -5.99 -0.92
CA PHE A 63 6.61 -5.59 0.31
C PHE A 63 7.76 -4.61 0.05
N LEU A 64 8.65 -4.89 -0.89
CA LEU A 64 9.80 -4.02 -1.16
C LEU A 64 9.34 -2.64 -1.70
N PRO A 65 8.46 -2.57 -2.71
CA PRO A 65 7.95 -1.28 -3.19
C PRO A 65 7.18 -0.50 -2.13
N ILE A 66 6.31 -1.15 -1.34
CA ILE A 66 5.51 -0.45 -0.32
C ILE A 66 6.37 0.04 0.83
N LEU A 67 7.37 -0.74 1.27
CA LEU A 67 8.30 -0.33 2.32
C LEU A 67 9.12 0.89 1.88
N TYR A 68 9.67 0.85 0.66
CA TYR A 68 10.41 1.99 0.12
C TYR A 68 9.51 3.23 0.00
N HIS A 69 8.30 3.07 -0.55
CA HIS A 69 7.34 4.15 -0.68
C HIS A 69 6.95 4.74 0.69
N ALA A 70 6.63 3.90 1.67
CA ALA A 70 6.22 4.35 3.00
C ALA A 70 7.37 5.04 3.75
N ILE A 71 8.55 4.44 3.83
CA ILE A 71 9.69 4.99 4.57
C ILE A 71 10.15 6.32 3.97
N TYR A 72 10.34 6.36 2.64
CA TYR A 72 10.75 7.59 1.99
C TYR A 72 9.61 8.64 1.97
N GLY A 73 8.36 8.19 1.89
CA GLY A 73 7.18 9.04 2.01
C GLY A 73 7.08 9.72 3.38
N LEU A 74 7.36 9.02 4.48
CA LEU A 74 7.47 9.60 5.82
C LEU A 74 8.59 10.64 5.88
N TYR A 75 9.77 10.34 5.34
CA TYR A 75 10.85 11.33 5.25
C TYR A 75 10.39 12.60 4.52
N ILE A 76 9.71 12.47 3.39
CA ILE A 76 9.15 13.62 2.65
C ILE A 76 8.06 14.34 3.48
N ALA A 77 7.22 13.61 4.20
CA ALA A 77 6.14 14.18 5.00
C ALA A 77 6.67 15.05 6.14
N PHE A 78 7.68 14.58 6.86
CA PHE A 78 8.29 15.30 8.00
C PHE A 78 9.24 16.43 7.59
N THR A 79 9.79 16.39 6.37
CA THR A 79 10.68 17.44 5.86
C THR A 79 9.96 18.49 4.99
N ALA A 80 8.68 18.27 4.66
CA ALA A 80 7.90 19.18 3.84
C ALA A 80 7.50 20.46 4.61
N LYS A 81 7.52 21.60 3.93
CA LYS A 81 6.93 22.85 4.42
C LYS A 81 5.45 22.90 4.02
N ASN A 82 4.56 22.95 4.99
CA ASN A 82 3.12 23.10 4.77
C ASN A 82 2.73 24.57 4.94
N ASN A 83 2.16 25.18 3.91
CA ASN A 83 1.74 26.58 3.91
C ASN A 83 0.27 26.76 3.51
N ALA A 84 -0.54 25.70 3.63
CA ALA A 84 -1.95 25.69 3.22
C ALA A 84 -2.82 26.72 3.96
N VAL A 85 -2.43 27.13 5.18
CA VAL A 85 -3.12 28.19 5.93
C VAL A 85 -2.80 29.57 5.34
N SER A 86 -1.52 29.84 5.05
CA SER A 86 -1.10 31.12 4.46
C SER A 86 -1.50 31.26 2.99
N TYR A 87 -1.54 30.14 2.26
CA TYR A 87 -1.93 30.06 0.85
C TYR A 87 -3.01 28.99 0.69
N GLY A 88 -4.27 29.40 0.82
CA GLY A 88 -5.45 28.53 0.85
C GLY A 88 -5.85 27.87 -0.47
N TYR A 89 -4.94 27.72 -1.43
CA TYR A 89 -5.24 27.07 -2.70
C TYR A 89 -5.58 25.59 -2.52
N PHE A 90 -6.52 25.09 -3.31
CA PHE A 90 -6.95 23.68 -3.28
C PHE A 90 -5.77 22.70 -3.33
N ARG A 91 -4.77 22.97 -4.18
CA ARG A 91 -3.57 22.12 -4.32
C ARG A 91 -2.72 22.06 -3.05
N ASN A 92 -2.67 23.13 -2.26
CA ASN A 92 -1.92 23.15 -1.01
C ASN A 92 -2.63 22.30 0.05
N TRP A 93 -3.96 22.34 0.09
CA TRP A 93 -4.74 21.44 0.94
C TRP A 93 -4.61 19.98 0.50
N MET A 94 -4.70 19.68 -0.80
CA MET A 94 -4.49 18.31 -1.30
C MET A 94 -3.10 17.77 -0.96
N PHE A 95 -2.07 18.62 -1.01
CA PHE A 95 -0.71 18.26 -0.58
C PHE A 95 -0.64 17.88 0.91
N VAL A 96 -1.39 18.59 1.77
CA VAL A 96 -1.51 18.28 3.20
C VAL A 96 -2.29 16.98 3.39
N PHE A 97 -3.46 16.86 2.77
CA PHE A 97 -4.31 15.66 2.91
C PHE A 97 -3.63 14.40 2.42
N GLN A 98 -2.87 14.45 1.33
CA GLN A 98 -2.10 13.30 0.85
C GLN A 98 -1.10 12.76 1.89
N ARG A 99 -0.49 13.65 2.70
CA ARG A 99 0.45 13.25 3.76
C ARG A 99 -0.26 12.66 4.95
N ILE A 100 -1.34 13.32 5.38
CA ILE A 100 -2.17 12.83 6.49
C ILE A 100 -2.72 11.44 6.13
N SER A 101 -3.32 11.30 4.94
CA SER A 101 -3.84 10.01 4.47
C SER A 101 -2.72 8.99 4.35
N GLY A 102 -1.53 9.36 3.86
CA GLY A 102 -0.38 8.45 3.81
C GLY A 102 0.02 7.90 5.18
N ILE A 103 0.04 8.73 6.22
CA ILE A 103 0.35 8.29 7.60
C ILE A 103 -0.76 7.39 8.15
N VAL A 104 -2.03 7.77 7.97
CA VAL A 104 -3.18 6.95 8.39
C VAL A 104 -3.16 5.60 7.68
N THR A 105 -2.93 5.59 6.37
CA THR A 105 -2.82 4.37 5.56
C THR A 105 -1.66 3.51 6.03
N LEU A 106 -0.51 4.07 6.42
CA LEU A 106 0.59 3.28 6.96
C LEU A 106 0.21 2.55 8.26
N ILE A 107 -0.48 3.24 9.17
CA ILE A 107 -0.97 2.64 10.42
C ILE A 107 -1.97 1.52 10.09
N PHE A 108 -2.94 1.81 9.21
CA PHE A 108 -3.93 0.82 8.78
C PHE A 108 -3.28 -0.40 8.13
N ILE A 109 -2.34 -0.23 7.19
CA ILE A 109 -1.67 -1.34 6.50
C ILE A 109 -0.86 -2.18 7.48
N SER A 110 -0.21 -1.56 8.46
CA SER A 110 0.54 -2.29 9.49
C SER A 110 -0.37 -3.22 10.29
N TRP A 111 -1.55 -2.72 10.70
CA TRP A 111 -2.56 -3.54 11.36
C TRP A 111 -3.16 -4.58 10.40
N HIS A 112 -3.54 -4.18 9.20
CA HIS A 112 -4.11 -5.07 8.19
C HIS A 112 -3.19 -6.27 7.88
N VAL A 113 -1.87 -6.04 7.72
CA VAL A 113 -0.87 -7.10 7.52
C VAL A 113 -0.75 -8.00 8.74
N TRP A 114 -0.89 -7.44 9.94
CA TRP A 114 -0.92 -8.22 11.18
C TRP A 114 -2.11 -9.18 11.22
N GLU A 115 -3.33 -8.70 11.01
CA GLU A 115 -4.56 -9.52 11.07
C GLU A 115 -4.64 -10.58 9.97
N THR A 116 -4.10 -10.28 8.79
CA THR A 116 -4.19 -11.17 7.64
C THR A 116 -2.93 -12.03 7.49
N ARG A 117 -1.81 -11.43 7.09
CA ARG A 117 -0.62 -12.16 6.70
C ARG A 117 0.12 -12.78 7.89
N ILE A 118 0.26 -12.05 8.99
CA ILE A 118 0.95 -12.59 10.17
C ILE A 118 0.11 -13.72 10.79
N GLN A 119 -1.20 -13.55 10.96
CA GLN A 119 -2.05 -14.64 11.46
C GLN A 119 -2.01 -15.87 10.56
N ALA A 120 -2.01 -15.71 9.23
CA ALA A 120 -1.86 -16.83 8.30
C ALA A 120 -0.54 -17.58 8.50
N MET A 121 0.58 -16.87 8.70
CA MET A 121 1.87 -17.48 8.99
C MET A 121 1.93 -18.17 10.36
N LEU A 122 1.10 -17.72 11.32
CA LEU A 122 0.93 -18.37 12.62
C LEU A 122 -0.04 -19.57 12.57
N GLY A 123 -0.58 -19.91 11.39
CA GLY A 123 -1.40 -21.09 11.17
C GLY A 123 -2.90 -20.84 11.14
N LYS A 124 -3.37 -19.58 11.16
CA LYS A 124 -4.79 -19.27 10.94
C LYS A 124 -5.15 -19.54 9.47
N GLU A 125 -6.28 -20.21 9.25
CA GLU A 125 -6.77 -20.48 7.90
C GLU A 125 -7.27 -19.18 7.23
N VAL A 126 -6.75 -18.88 6.04
CA VAL A 126 -7.15 -17.71 5.24
C VAL A 126 -8.53 -17.92 4.64
N ASN A 127 -9.51 -17.16 5.11
CA ASN A 127 -10.89 -17.20 4.63
C ASN A 127 -11.57 -15.82 4.77
N TYR A 128 -12.86 -15.77 4.41
CA TYR A 128 -13.71 -14.57 4.42
C TYR A 128 -13.80 -13.86 5.78
N ASP A 129 -13.64 -14.57 6.89
CA ASP A 129 -13.78 -14.03 8.24
C ASP A 129 -12.44 -13.51 8.82
N MET A 130 -11.37 -13.51 8.02
CA MET A 130 -10.06 -12.97 8.37
C MET A 130 -9.89 -11.49 8.09
#